data_AF-A0AA35NPF0-F1
#
_entry.id   AF-A0AA35NPF0-F1
#
_cell.length_a   1.000
_cell.length_b   1.000
_cell.length_c   1.000
_cell.angle_alpha   90.00
_cell.angle_beta   90.00
_cell.angle_gamma   90.00
#
_symmetry.space_group_name_H-M   'P 1'
#
loop_
_entity.id
_entity.type
_entity.pdbx_description
1 polymer ?
#
loop_
_entity_poly.entity_id
_entity_poly.type
_entity_poly.pdbx_seq_one_letter_code
_entity_poly.pdbx_strand_id
1 'polypeptide(L)'
;MKSSPIVQFSKTSINALTRPWKKYRDGELFYGLSKVGNKRVPLTTKQGNKTMYKGTRSSGIGRHTKFGGYMINWKKVRTYVTPDIVNFELKPYVNANVPPLKHDFKGFSRGPLDPDLQLLKLKEFIINGKVQSQGATDTSCYKERG
;
A
#
# COMPACT_ATOMS: atom_id res chain seq x y z
N MET A 1 -18.95 -32.56 -32.22
CA MET A 1 -20.07 -31.74 -32.75
C MET A 1 -19.54 -30.97 -33.95
N LYS A 2 -19.99 -31.30 -35.16
CA LYS A 2 -19.60 -30.60 -36.40
C LYS A 2 -20.35 -29.27 -36.44
N SER A 3 -19.65 -28.15 -36.66
CA SER A 3 -20.28 -26.86 -36.89
C SER A 3 -21.16 -26.95 -38.14
N SER A 4 -22.48 -26.82 -37.98
CA SER A 4 -23.39 -26.75 -39.12
C SER A 4 -23.23 -25.38 -39.81
N PRO A 5 -23.04 -25.33 -41.14
CA PRO A 5 -22.87 -24.07 -41.88
C PRO A 5 -24.15 -23.23 -41.98
N ILE A 6 -25.29 -23.76 -41.50
CA ILE A 6 -26.64 -23.19 -41.73
C ILE A 6 -26.90 -21.94 -40.86
N VAL A 7 -26.20 -21.76 -39.73
CA VAL A 7 -26.41 -20.60 -38.83
C VAL A 7 -25.80 -19.29 -39.36
N GLN A 8 -25.00 -19.36 -40.44
CA GLN A 8 -24.38 -18.18 -41.06
C GLN A 8 -25.33 -17.43 -42.02
N PHE A 9 -26.32 -18.11 -42.60
CA PHE A 9 -27.20 -17.52 -43.64
C PHE A 9 -28.25 -16.53 -43.11
N SER A 10 -28.54 -16.50 -41.81
CA SER A 10 -29.50 -15.55 -41.23
C SER A 10 -28.86 -14.27 -40.67
N LYS A 11 -27.53 -14.18 -40.65
CA LYS A 11 -26.84 -12.97 -40.16
C LYS A 11 -26.72 -11.97 -41.29
N THR A 12 -27.30 -10.78 -41.08
CA THR A 12 -27.10 -9.63 -41.97
C THR A 12 -25.61 -9.30 -42.05
N SER A 13 -25.16 -8.77 -43.19
CA SER A 13 -23.76 -8.37 -43.43
C SER A 13 -23.20 -7.44 -42.33
N ILE A 14 -24.09 -6.68 -41.66
CA ILE A 14 -23.77 -5.79 -40.54
C ILE A 14 -23.20 -6.54 -39.33
N ASN A 15 -23.70 -7.75 -39.03
CA ASN A 15 -23.25 -8.54 -37.88
C ASN A 15 -21.88 -9.22 -38.10
N ALA A 16 -21.38 -9.22 -39.33
CA ALA A 16 -20.04 -9.71 -39.68
C ALA A 16 -18.96 -8.62 -39.58
N LEU A 17 -19.34 -7.36 -39.34
CA LEU A 17 -18.39 -6.26 -39.13
C LEU A 17 -17.67 -6.43 -37.80
N THR A 18 -16.39 -6.02 -37.73
CA THR A 18 -15.60 -6.03 -36.47
C THR A 18 -16.31 -5.30 -35.33
N ARG A 19 -17.07 -4.25 -35.68
CA ARG A 19 -17.90 -3.46 -34.78
C ARG A 19 -19.20 -3.10 -35.52
N PRO A 20 -20.36 -3.66 -35.15
CA PRO A 20 -21.59 -3.57 -35.94
C PRO A 20 -22.19 -2.15 -36.03
N TRP A 21 -21.82 -1.25 -35.12
CA TRP A 21 -22.25 0.15 -35.16
C TRP A 21 -21.45 1.03 -36.14
N LYS A 22 -20.28 0.58 -36.62
CA LYS A 22 -19.48 1.29 -37.61
C LYS A 22 -19.69 0.66 -38.99
N LYS A 23 -20.65 1.23 -39.72
CA LYS A 23 -21.10 0.71 -41.01
C LYS A 23 -20.23 1.17 -42.18
N TYR A 24 -19.58 2.33 -42.06
CA TYR A 24 -18.73 2.92 -43.08
C TYR A 24 -17.25 2.93 -42.64
N ARG A 25 -16.33 3.21 -43.58
CA ARG A 25 -14.88 3.18 -43.34
C ARG A 25 -14.41 4.53 -42.79
N ASP A 26 -14.34 4.66 -41.47
CA ASP A 26 -14.07 5.93 -40.76
C ASP A 26 -12.57 6.19 -40.50
N GLY A 27 -11.68 5.33 -40.99
CA GLY A 27 -10.26 5.35 -40.62
C GLY A 27 -9.95 4.80 -39.21
N GLU A 28 -10.97 4.31 -38.49
CA GLU A 28 -10.80 3.66 -37.18
C GLU A 28 -9.97 2.39 -37.30
N LEU A 29 -9.06 2.18 -36.35
CA LEU A 29 -8.18 1.02 -36.32
C LEU A 29 -8.94 -0.26 -35.90
N PHE A 30 -8.33 -1.42 -36.16
CA PHE A 30 -8.83 -2.68 -35.63
C PHE A 30 -8.87 -2.66 -34.09
N TYR A 31 -7.81 -2.14 -33.45
CA TYR A 31 -7.74 -1.89 -32.01
C TYR A 31 -6.98 -0.59 -31.72
N GLY A 32 -7.31 0.06 -30.60
CA GLY A 32 -6.65 1.30 -30.15
C GLY A 32 -6.99 2.52 -31.00
N LEU A 33 -6.32 3.64 -30.71
CA LEU A 33 -6.57 4.94 -31.36
C LEU A 33 -5.47 5.31 -32.36
N SER A 34 -4.20 5.09 -32.01
CA SER A 34 -3.05 5.37 -32.86
C SER A 34 -2.11 4.18 -32.88
N LYS A 35 -1.54 3.88 -34.05
CA LYS A 35 -0.48 2.85 -34.20
C LYS A 35 0.89 3.35 -33.78
N VAL A 36 1.09 4.68 -33.76
CA VAL A 36 2.39 5.31 -33.49
C VAL A 36 2.40 5.99 -32.13
N GLY A 37 3.60 6.10 -31.54
CA GLY A 37 3.86 6.71 -30.24
C GLY A 37 5.34 6.65 -29.87
N ASN A 38 5.71 7.24 -28.73
CA ASN A 38 7.08 7.20 -28.24
C ASN A 38 7.48 5.77 -27.84
N LYS A 39 8.56 5.26 -28.43
CA LYS A 39 9.10 3.93 -28.14
C LYS A 39 10.13 3.92 -27.00
N ARG A 40 10.66 5.08 -26.61
CA ARG A 40 11.69 5.23 -25.56
C ARG A 40 11.03 5.38 -24.18
N VAL A 41 10.40 4.30 -23.73
CA VAL A 41 9.74 4.17 -22.42
C VAL A 41 10.43 3.05 -21.63
N PRO A 42 10.61 3.16 -20.30
CA PRO A 42 11.26 2.11 -19.51
C PRO A 42 10.57 0.75 -19.67
N LEU A 43 11.38 -0.30 -19.86
CA LEU A 43 10.88 -1.65 -20.02
C LEU A 43 10.24 -2.20 -18.73
N THR A 44 9.15 -2.93 -18.90
CA THR A 44 8.45 -3.68 -17.85
C THR A 44 8.85 -5.15 -17.87
N THR A 45 8.33 -5.96 -16.94
CA THR A 45 8.54 -7.41 -16.89
C THR A 45 7.87 -8.17 -18.05
N LYS A 46 6.98 -7.53 -18.81
CA LYS A 46 6.20 -8.14 -19.90
C LYS A 46 6.83 -7.95 -21.29
N GLN A 47 7.92 -7.20 -21.37
CA GLN A 47 8.61 -6.86 -22.61
C GLN A 47 9.98 -7.53 -22.65
N GLY A 48 10.57 -7.63 -23.85
CA GLY A 48 11.89 -8.22 -24.06
C GLY A 48 11.84 -9.71 -24.42
N ASN A 49 13.02 -10.33 -24.55
CA ASN A 49 13.17 -11.74 -24.87
C ASN A 49 13.02 -12.62 -23.62
N LYS A 50 12.94 -13.94 -23.80
CA LYS A 50 12.84 -14.96 -22.74
C LYS A 50 13.92 -14.83 -21.66
N THR A 51 15.09 -14.30 -22.00
CA THR A 51 16.25 -14.14 -21.11
C THR A 51 16.27 -12.81 -20.36
N MET A 52 15.43 -11.84 -20.74
CA MET A 52 15.38 -10.54 -20.05
C MET A 52 14.67 -10.71 -18.70
N TYR A 53 15.45 -10.71 -17.62
CA TYR A 53 14.92 -10.74 -16.25
C TYR A 53 15.03 -9.37 -15.59
N LYS A 54 13.89 -8.67 -15.45
CA LYS A 54 13.85 -7.34 -14.82
C LYS A 54 13.70 -7.38 -13.30
N GLY A 55 12.87 -8.28 -12.78
CA GLY A 55 12.52 -8.37 -11.36
C GLY A 55 11.56 -7.29 -10.85
N THR A 56 11.03 -7.47 -9.63
CA THR A 56 10.05 -6.58 -8.98
C THR A 56 10.35 -6.32 -7.49
N ARG A 57 11.61 -6.48 -7.07
CA ARG A 57 12.08 -6.28 -5.67
C ARG A 57 11.41 -7.21 -4.63
N SER A 58 10.87 -8.34 -5.06
CA SER A 58 10.14 -9.27 -4.19
C SER A 58 11.03 -10.29 -3.47
N SER A 59 12.02 -10.86 -4.18
CA SER A 59 12.65 -12.12 -3.76
C SER A 59 14.17 -12.02 -3.47
N GLY A 60 14.58 -11.00 -2.71
CA GLY A 60 15.98 -10.82 -2.23
C GLY A 60 16.32 -11.64 -0.97
N ILE A 61 15.73 -12.83 -0.84
CA ILE A 61 15.58 -13.53 0.45
C ILE A 61 16.68 -14.58 0.68
N GLY A 62 16.98 -15.37 -0.34
CA GLY A 62 17.88 -16.51 -0.28
C GLY A 62 19.06 -16.39 -1.24
N ARG A 63 19.47 -17.53 -1.80
CA ARG A 63 20.59 -17.65 -2.74
C ARG A 63 20.27 -18.64 -3.85
N HIS A 64 20.68 -18.33 -5.08
CA HIS A 64 20.64 -19.28 -6.19
C HIS A 64 21.62 -20.44 -5.96
N THR A 65 21.22 -21.66 -6.32
CA THR A 65 22.08 -22.84 -6.22
C THR A 65 22.89 -23.03 -7.50
N LYS A 66 23.94 -23.86 -7.44
CA LYS A 66 24.80 -24.19 -8.61
C LYS A 66 23.99 -24.73 -9.80
N PHE A 67 22.89 -25.43 -9.54
CA PHE A 67 22.07 -26.11 -10.54
C PHE A 67 20.81 -25.32 -10.94
N GLY A 68 20.78 -24.00 -10.68
CA GLY A 68 19.66 -23.13 -11.08
C GLY A 68 18.44 -23.15 -10.14
N GLY A 69 18.50 -23.90 -9.04
CA GLY A 69 17.51 -23.85 -7.97
C GLY A 69 17.65 -22.61 -7.09
N TYR A 70 16.82 -22.53 -6.04
CA TYR A 70 16.85 -21.44 -5.08
C TYR A 70 16.71 -21.97 -3.64
N MET A 71 17.59 -21.52 -2.75
CA MET A 71 17.59 -21.90 -1.34
C MET A 71 17.25 -20.68 -0.47
N ILE A 72 16.17 -20.77 0.30
CA ILE A 72 15.67 -19.69 1.15
C ILE A 72 16.53 -19.58 2.43
N ASN A 73 16.88 -18.35 2.81
CA ASN A 73 17.43 -18.06 4.13
C ASN A 73 16.32 -17.47 5.02
N TRP A 74 15.78 -18.28 5.94
CA TRP A 74 14.68 -17.89 6.82
C TRP A 74 14.98 -16.68 7.71
N LYS A 75 16.24 -16.46 8.08
CA LYS A 75 16.67 -15.27 8.85
C LYS A 75 16.47 -13.95 8.07
N LYS A 76 16.34 -14.01 6.74
CA LYS A 76 16.10 -12.84 5.87
C LYS A 76 14.66 -12.76 5.35
N VAL A 77 13.79 -13.69 5.75
CA VAL A 77 12.37 -13.65 5.38
C VAL A 77 11.67 -12.58 6.22
N ARG A 78 10.93 -11.69 5.56
CA ARG A 78 10.15 -10.65 6.27
C ARG A 78 8.93 -11.29 6.94
N THR A 79 8.77 -11.04 8.23
CA THR A 79 7.58 -11.39 9.03
C THR A 79 6.85 -10.11 9.44
N TYR A 80 5.52 -10.10 9.33
CA TYR A 80 4.69 -9.03 9.86
C TYR A 80 4.10 -9.51 11.19
N VAL A 81 4.69 -9.07 12.29
CA VAL A 81 4.33 -9.51 13.65
C VAL A 81 3.10 -8.73 14.12
N THR A 82 2.03 -9.46 14.41
CA THR A 82 0.80 -8.94 15.03
C THR A 82 0.93 -9.04 16.55
N PRO A 83 0.47 -8.06 17.34
CA PRO A 83 0.48 -8.18 18.80
C PRO A 83 -0.42 -9.33 19.26
N ASP A 84 0.02 -10.08 20.27
CA ASP A 84 -0.72 -11.24 20.81
C ASP A 84 -2.06 -10.82 21.44
N ILE A 85 -2.10 -9.64 22.06
CA ILE A 85 -3.30 -9.03 22.62
C ILE A 85 -3.66 -7.80 21.77
N VAL A 86 -4.72 -7.92 20.97
CA VAL A 86 -5.23 -6.85 20.13
C VAL A 86 -6.28 -6.04 20.90
N ASN A 87 -6.03 -4.75 21.12
CA ASN A 87 -7.02 -3.82 21.66
C ASN A 87 -7.95 -3.34 20.53
N PHE A 88 -9.20 -3.79 20.54
CA PHE A 88 -10.18 -3.43 19.51
C PHE A 88 -10.91 -2.12 19.80
N GLU A 89 -10.80 -1.55 21.00
CA GLU A 89 -11.33 -0.24 21.34
C GLU A 89 -10.55 0.89 20.62
N LEU A 90 -9.25 0.70 20.37
CA LEU A 90 -8.45 1.62 19.56
C LEU A 90 -8.87 1.55 18.07
N LYS A 91 -9.39 2.66 17.56
CA LYS A 91 -9.87 2.80 16.16
C LYS A 91 -8.91 3.65 15.31
N PRO A 92 -8.99 3.55 13.96
CA PRO A 92 -8.17 4.38 13.06
C PRO A 92 -8.44 5.89 13.19
N TYR A 93 -9.60 6.27 13.73
CA TYR A 93 -10.02 7.65 13.92
C TYR A 93 -10.51 7.89 15.35
N VAL A 94 -10.38 9.12 15.80
CA VAL A 94 -10.95 9.61 17.06
C VAL A 94 -12.27 10.32 16.76
N ASN A 95 -13.19 10.35 17.74
CA ASN A 95 -14.42 11.12 17.62
C ASN A 95 -14.09 12.63 17.54
N ALA A 96 -14.70 13.34 16.58
CA ALA A 96 -14.48 14.77 16.35
C ALA A 96 -14.88 15.66 17.54
N ASN A 97 -15.68 15.14 18.47
CA ASN A 97 -16.02 15.83 19.72
C ASN A 97 -14.81 15.98 20.66
N VAL A 98 -13.75 15.17 20.49
CA VAL A 98 -12.54 15.25 21.30
C VAL A 98 -11.62 16.34 20.73
N PRO A 99 -11.19 17.32 21.52
CA PRO A 99 -10.29 18.38 21.07
C PRO A 99 -8.88 17.81 20.77
N PRO A 100 -8.15 18.41 19.83
CA PRO A 100 -6.77 18.02 19.56
C PRO A 100 -5.84 18.50 20.69
N LEU A 101 -5.27 17.55 21.44
CA LEU A 101 -4.39 17.82 22.57
C LEU A 101 -3.07 18.50 22.15
N LYS A 102 -2.61 19.48 22.93
CA LYS A 102 -1.35 20.22 22.72
C LYS A 102 -0.41 20.07 23.91
N HIS A 103 0.79 19.56 23.67
CA HIS A 103 1.80 19.46 24.73
C HIS A 103 2.62 20.74 24.86
N ASP A 104 2.96 21.10 26.09
CA ASP A 104 3.75 22.28 26.43
C ASP A 104 4.96 21.90 27.31
N PHE A 105 6.17 22.00 26.75
CA PHE A 105 7.42 21.57 27.38
C PHE A 105 8.25 22.77 27.87
N LYS A 106 7.62 23.75 28.52
CA LYS A 106 8.30 24.92 29.08
C LYS A 106 9.41 24.52 30.05
N GLY A 107 10.59 25.13 29.87
CA GLY A 107 11.78 24.86 30.68
C GLY A 107 12.64 23.70 30.18
N PHE A 108 12.23 23.00 29.11
CA PHE A 108 13.00 21.92 28.51
C PHE A 108 13.44 22.29 27.10
N SER A 109 14.75 22.49 26.95
CA SER A 109 15.38 22.96 25.71
C SER A 109 15.14 22.03 24.52
N ARG A 110 15.09 20.71 24.77
CA ARG A 110 14.93 19.67 23.74
C ARG A 110 13.49 19.13 23.65
N GLY A 111 12.54 19.80 24.30
CA GLY A 111 11.13 19.41 24.30
C GLY A 111 10.90 17.96 24.77
N PRO A 112 10.18 17.11 24.00
CA PRO A 112 9.84 15.75 24.44
C PRO A 112 11.05 14.80 24.55
N LEU A 113 12.16 15.12 23.88
CA LEU A 113 13.39 14.32 23.87
C LEU A 113 14.38 14.76 24.95
N ASP A 114 14.02 15.75 25.78
CA ASP A 114 14.90 16.28 26.81
C ASP A 114 15.12 15.25 27.94
N PRO A 115 16.38 14.89 28.27
CA PRO A 115 16.64 13.91 29.32
C PRO A 115 16.15 14.37 30.69
N ASP A 116 16.21 15.66 31.00
CA ASP A 116 15.79 16.19 32.30
C ASP A 116 14.28 16.03 32.48
N LEU A 117 13.51 16.18 31.39
CA LEU A 117 12.07 15.90 31.38
C LEU A 117 11.80 14.41 31.64
N GLN A 118 12.55 13.51 31.01
CA GLN A 118 12.37 12.06 31.20
C GLN A 118 12.75 11.61 32.62
N LEU A 119 13.83 12.18 33.19
CA LEU A 119 14.21 11.95 34.58
C LEU A 119 13.14 12.46 35.55
N LEU A 120 12.53 13.60 35.25
CA LEU A 120 11.44 14.14 36.04
C LEU A 120 10.21 13.23 35.97
N LYS A 121 9.82 12.75 34.78
CA LYS A 121 8.72 11.77 34.63
C LYS A 121 8.99 10.48 35.40
N LEU A 122 10.24 10.02 35.40
CA LEU A 122 10.65 8.84 36.18
C LEU A 122 10.50 9.11 37.68
N LYS A 123 10.92 10.29 38.15
CA LYS A 123 10.74 10.71 39.54
C LYS A 123 9.25 10.78 39.92
N GLU A 124 8.42 11.38 39.08
CA GLU A 124 6.97 11.45 39.27
C GLU A 124 6.33 10.05 39.33
N PHE A 125 6.78 9.12 38.47
CA PHE A 125 6.34 7.72 38.47
C PHE A 125 6.75 6.97 39.75
N ILE A 126 7.98 7.20 40.27
CA ILE A 126 8.44 6.57 41.51
C ILE A 126 7.62 7.06 42.72
N ILE A 127 7.30 8.36 42.76
CA ILE A 127 6.58 8.97 43.89
C ILE A 127 5.09 8.62 43.83
N ASN A 128 4.46 8.73 42.67
CA ASN A 128 2.99 8.69 42.54
C ASN A 128 2.47 7.40 41.89
N GLY A 129 3.32 6.62 41.20
CA GLY A 129 2.91 5.47 40.41
C GLY A 129 2.28 5.84 39.06
N LYS A 130 1.44 4.95 38.52
CA LYS A 130 0.76 5.10 37.20
C LYS A 130 -0.43 6.06 37.27
N VAL A 131 -0.19 7.32 37.56
CA VAL A 131 -1.23 8.36 37.59
C VAL A 131 -1.52 8.86 36.17
N GLN A 132 -2.80 9.10 35.87
CA GLN A 132 -3.25 9.63 34.58
C GLN A 132 -3.03 11.16 34.50
N SER A 133 -2.61 11.64 33.33
CA SER A 133 -2.46 13.08 33.05
C SER A 133 -3.82 13.76 32.87
N GLN A 134 -3.83 15.09 32.88
CA GLN A 134 -5.02 15.95 32.74
C GLN A 134 -5.84 15.59 31.49
N GLY A 135 -5.20 15.42 30.33
CA GLY A 135 -5.90 15.04 29.09
C GLY A 135 -6.40 13.59 29.06
N ALA A 136 -5.83 12.72 29.90
CA ALA A 136 -6.28 11.34 30.03
C ALA A 136 -7.48 11.20 30.99
N THR A 137 -7.59 12.08 31.98
CA THR A 137 -8.72 12.12 32.92
C THR A 137 -9.90 12.93 32.39
N ASP A 138 -9.65 14.04 31.70
CA ASP A 138 -10.67 14.97 31.22
C ASP A 138 -10.60 15.12 29.70
N THR A 139 -11.63 14.65 29.00
CA THR A 139 -11.72 14.72 27.54
C THR A 139 -11.90 16.14 27.00
N SER A 140 -12.26 17.12 27.83
CA SER A 140 -12.40 18.51 27.42
C SER A 140 -11.07 19.28 27.44
N CYS A 141 -10.05 18.72 28.10
CA CYS A 141 -8.73 19.30 28.19
C CYS A 141 -8.04 19.33 26.81
N TYR A 142 -7.46 20.49 26.46
CA TYR A 142 -6.82 20.71 25.16
C TYR A 142 -5.32 20.98 25.25
N LYS A 143 -4.77 21.15 26.46
CA LYS A 143 -3.35 21.43 26.69
C LYS A 143 -2.81 20.64 27.88
N GLU A 144 -1.63 20.06 27.77
CA GLU A 144 -0.97 19.38 28.88
C GLU A 144 0.56 19.50 28.83
N ARG A 145 1.25 19.14 29.92
CA ARG A 145 2.72 19.17 30.01
C ARG A 145 3.37 17.99 29.28
N GLY A 146 2.62 16.88 29.13
CA GLY A 146 3.02 15.63 28.50
C GLY A 146 3.59 14.61 29.46
#